data_AF-A0A842XLV2-F1
#
_entry.id   AF-A0A842XLV2-F1
#
_cell.length_a   1.000
_cell.length_b   1.000
_cell.length_c   1.000
_cell.angle_alpha   90.00
_cell.angle_beta   90.00
_cell.angle_gamma   90.00
#
_symmetry.space_group_name_H-M   'P 1'
#
loop_
_entity.id
_entity.type
_entity.pdbx_description
1 polymer ?
#
loop_
_entity_poly.entity_id
_entity_poly.type
_entity_poly.pdbx_seq_one_letter_code
_entity_poly.pdbx_strand_id
1 'polypeptide(L)'
;MMSDFSNLISLYNTILNYIHQRGLEDYDDFSWKLTERVSEEFLKENFDVEKIIKRISTRFFKMNCLKREEFYSDSFGDLVKRVWKSPKKLKLPFSGADKQAIIHLTEIQKQRGSYKQISVDEIDSFEAIKDVPAGIVGKLGPLEIKEDQIKTWFAEIIGEPFTQKDWGGELRDLYSNRVKIGGKRVPTAFLLKGPGVKGTLTAARCGKNGDQILRLVKAYSARLFIVQFVGKIHPNLIDTLEAHVAYESRKGKQLLFCVIDGVDTARIFLAYGKMGMRVPKNRH
;
A
#
# COMPACT_ATOMS: atom_id res chain seq x y z
N MET A 1 -16.31 3.17 16.12
CA MET A 1 -15.63 2.28 15.15
C MET A 1 -15.65 2.81 13.72
N MET A 2 -16.77 2.85 12.98
CA MET A 2 -16.78 3.51 11.64
C MET A 2 -16.59 5.04 11.69
N SER A 3 -16.91 5.68 12.81
CA SER A 3 -16.68 7.11 13.05
C SER A 3 -15.20 7.48 13.11
N ASP A 4 -14.36 6.59 13.67
CA ASP A 4 -13.00 6.94 14.07
C ASP A 4 -12.05 6.91 12.88
N PHE A 5 -12.29 6.01 11.93
CA PHE A 5 -11.56 5.93 10.67
C PHE A 5 -11.84 7.15 9.76
N SER A 6 -13.10 7.60 9.70
CA SER A 6 -13.47 8.82 8.98
C SER A 6 -12.82 10.08 9.57
N ASN A 7 -12.55 10.09 10.88
CA ASN A 7 -11.92 11.21 11.57
C ASN A 7 -10.41 11.26 11.28
N LEU A 8 -9.75 10.10 11.29
CA LEU A 8 -8.35 9.95 10.92
C LEU A 8 -8.08 10.42 9.49
N ILE A 9 -8.93 10.02 8.54
CA ILE A 9 -8.83 10.46 7.14
C ILE A 9 -9.01 11.99 7.03
N SER A 10 -10.00 12.56 7.72
CA SER A 10 -10.28 14.00 7.67
C SER A 10 -9.14 14.82 8.27
N LEU A 11 -8.59 14.34 9.39
CA LEU A 11 -7.45 14.94 10.06
C LEU A 11 -6.17 14.87 9.21
N TYR A 12 -5.86 13.69 8.68
CA TYR A 12 -4.74 13.49 7.77
C TYR A 12 -4.81 14.44 6.56
N ASN A 13 -5.96 14.51 5.90
CA ASN A 13 -6.15 15.39 4.74
C ASN A 13 -6.00 16.87 5.13
N THR A 14 -6.46 17.26 6.33
CA THR A 14 -6.30 18.62 6.84
C THR A 14 -4.84 18.98 7.04
N ILE A 15 -4.07 18.09 7.66
CA ILE A 15 -2.63 18.27 7.91
C ILE A 15 -1.87 18.30 6.59
N LEU A 16 -2.15 17.37 5.68
CA LEU A 16 -1.52 17.30 4.36
C LEU A 16 -1.80 18.56 3.53
N ASN A 17 -3.05 19.05 3.53
CA ASN A 17 -3.41 20.29 2.86
C ASN A 17 -2.68 21.49 3.45
N TYR A 18 -2.54 21.56 4.78
CA TYR A 18 -1.79 22.62 5.44
C TYR A 18 -0.31 22.63 5.03
N ILE A 19 0.31 21.45 4.96
CA ILE A 19 1.69 21.28 4.46
C ILE A 19 1.81 21.81 3.03
N HIS A 20 0.93 21.38 2.12
CA HIS A 20 0.97 21.79 0.72
C HIS A 20 0.67 23.27 0.49
N GLN A 21 -0.28 23.87 1.22
CA GLN A 21 -0.59 25.30 1.12
C GLN A 21 0.59 26.20 1.46
N ARG A 22 1.54 25.68 2.25
CA ARG A 22 2.77 26.38 2.63
C ARG A 22 3.94 26.06 1.70
N GLY A 23 3.70 25.35 0.60
CA GLY A 23 4.74 24.94 -0.36
C GLY A 23 5.71 23.90 0.18
N LEU A 24 5.32 23.16 1.22
CA LEU A 24 6.15 22.15 1.87
C LEU A 24 5.89 20.77 1.27
N GLU A 25 6.91 19.91 1.27
CA GLU A 25 6.81 18.50 0.87
C GLU A 25 6.71 17.58 2.09
N ASP A 26 5.82 16.59 2.04
CA ASP A 26 5.55 15.67 3.15
C ASP A 26 6.62 14.57 3.31
N TYR A 27 7.84 14.98 3.62
CA TYR A 27 8.94 14.04 3.85
C TYR A 27 8.71 13.18 5.08
N ASP A 28 9.12 11.91 4.98
CA ASP A 28 9.14 10.96 6.10
C ASP A 28 7.73 10.76 6.72
N ASP A 29 6.71 10.84 5.84
CA ASP A 29 5.28 10.69 6.12
C ASP A 29 4.84 11.50 7.35
N PHE A 30 5.33 12.74 7.46
CA PHE A 30 5.11 13.58 8.62
C PHE A 30 3.64 13.88 8.86
N SER A 31 2.85 14.06 7.81
CA SER A 31 1.41 14.26 7.91
C SER A 31 0.70 13.08 8.60
N TRP A 32 1.11 11.85 8.29
CA TRP A 32 0.59 10.64 8.92
C TRP A 32 1.08 10.48 10.35
N LYS A 33 2.38 10.65 10.59
CA LYS A 33 2.96 10.63 11.95
C LYS A 33 2.30 11.65 12.86
N LEU A 34 2.00 12.84 12.36
CA LEU A 34 1.27 13.86 13.12
C LEU A 34 -0.18 13.44 13.37
N THR A 35 -0.85 12.83 12.38
CA THR A 35 -2.21 12.30 12.53
C THR A 35 -2.29 11.23 13.61
N GLU A 36 -1.38 10.26 13.62
CA GLU A 36 -1.32 9.19 14.62
C GLU A 36 -1.11 9.77 16.03
N ARG A 37 -0.14 10.66 16.20
CA ARG A 37 0.16 11.25 17.51
C ARG A 37 -0.97 12.15 18.03
N VAL A 38 -1.60 12.92 17.15
CA VAL A 38 -2.79 13.71 17.48
C VAL A 38 -3.93 12.80 17.94
N SER A 39 -4.15 11.67 17.26
CA SER A 39 -5.15 10.68 17.67
C SER A 39 -4.84 10.04 19.03
N GLU A 40 -3.58 9.68 19.28
CA GLU A 40 -3.14 9.06 20.54
C GLU A 40 -3.24 9.99 21.75
N GLU A 41 -2.83 11.25 21.60
CA GLU A 41 -2.78 12.21 22.71
C GLU A 41 -4.14 12.86 22.99
N PHE A 42 -5.04 12.93 22.00
CA PHE A 42 -6.39 13.45 22.23
C PHE A 42 -7.20 12.60 23.23
N LEU A 43 -6.98 11.28 23.26
CA LEU A 43 -7.62 10.38 24.22
C LEU A 43 -7.15 10.60 25.68
N LYS A 44 -6.10 11.38 25.89
CA LYS A 44 -5.43 11.56 27.20
C LYS A 44 -5.67 12.94 27.83
N GLU A 45 -6.69 13.69 27.36
CA GLU A 45 -7.12 15.03 27.83
C GLU A 45 -6.09 16.18 27.75
N ASN A 46 -4.80 15.89 27.62
CA ASN A 46 -3.72 16.88 27.54
C ASN A 46 -3.33 17.21 26.09
N PHE A 47 -4.31 17.68 25.31
CA PHE A 47 -4.19 17.86 23.86
C PHE A 47 -3.51 19.18 23.47
N ASP A 48 -2.26 19.10 23.00
CA ASP A 48 -1.46 20.25 22.56
C ASP A 48 -0.69 19.93 21.26
N VAL A 49 -1.20 20.44 20.14
CA VAL A 49 -0.66 20.19 18.80
C VAL A 49 0.78 20.67 18.66
N GLU A 50 1.14 21.80 19.29
CA GLU A 50 2.50 22.33 19.20
C GLU A 50 3.49 21.40 19.92
N LYS A 51 3.14 20.93 21.13
CA LYS A 51 3.95 19.96 21.86
C LYS A 51 4.08 18.64 21.12
N ILE A 52 3.01 18.17 20.49
CA ILE A 52 3.03 16.96 19.66
C ILE A 52 4.03 17.13 18.51
N ILE A 53 3.95 18.24 17.78
CA ILE A 53 4.87 18.56 16.69
C ILE A 53 6.32 18.54 17.19
N LYS A 54 6.62 19.10 18.36
CA LYS A 54 7.98 19.12 18.92
C LYS A 54 8.52 17.73 19.25
N ARG A 55 7.65 16.78 19.64
CA ARG A 55 8.04 15.41 20.05
C ARG A 55 8.19 14.44 18.87
N ILE A 56 7.61 14.74 17.71
CA ILE A 56 7.67 13.85 16.55
C ILE A 56 9.10 13.79 16.00
N SER A 57 9.69 12.59 16.06
CA SER A 57 10.93 12.29 15.34
C SER A 57 10.65 12.22 13.85
N THR A 58 11.21 13.15 13.07
CA THR A 58 11.01 13.24 11.62
C THR A 58 12.14 13.97 10.93
N ARG A 59 12.36 13.66 9.65
CA ARG A 59 13.23 14.42 8.74
C ARG A 59 12.55 15.63 8.10
N PHE A 60 11.22 15.73 8.17
CA PHE A 60 10.40 16.77 7.52
C PHE A 60 10.94 18.20 7.65
N PHE A 61 11.22 18.63 8.87
CA PHE A 61 11.72 19.97 9.17
C PHE A 61 13.07 20.25 8.51
N LYS A 62 14.00 19.30 8.63
CA LYS A 62 15.33 19.41 8.03
C LYS A 62 15.24 19.46 6.50
N MET A 63 14.41 18.61 5.90
CA MET A 63 14.31 18.48 4.44
C MET A 63 13.59 19.66 3.80
N ASN A 64 12.65 20.29 4.50
CA ASN A 64 11.98 21.52 4.06
C ASN A 64 12.72 22.80 4.46
N CYS A 65 13.91 22.71 5.07
CA CYS A 65 14.64 23.87 5.63
C CYS A 65 13.76 24.74 6.56
N LEU A 66 12.90 24.10 7.35
CA LEU A 66 11.86 24.72 8.16
C LEU A 66 12.10 24.42 9.64
N LYS A 67 12.02 25.43 10.52
CA LYS A 67 12.05 25.19 11.97
C LYS A 67 10.69 24.72 12.47
N ARG A 68 10.66 23.99 13.59
CA ARG A 68 9.41 23.42 14.13
C ARG A 68 8.44 24.52 14.55
N GLU A 69 8.97 25.61 15.09
CA GLU A 69 8.23 26.79 15.55
C GLU A 69 7.61 27.54 14.38
N GLU A 70 8.25 27.50 13.20
CA GLU A 70 7.76 28.15 11.99
C GLU A 70 6.62 27.34 11.35
N PHE A 71 6.56 26.03 11.57
CA PHE A 71 5.49 25.18 11.06
C PHE A 71 4.19 25.34 11.84
N TYR A 72 4.24 25.55 13.16
CA TYR A 72 3.05 25.69 13.97
C TYR A 72 2.43 27.10 13.83
N SER A 73 1.11 27.16 13.83
CA SER A 73 0.36 28.41 14.02
C SER A 73 -0.88 28.13 14.87
N ASP A 74 -1.34 29.11 15.65
CA ASP A 74 -2.55 28.97 16.46
C ASP A 74 -3.77 28.58 15.60
N SER A 75 -3.86 29.18 14.41
CA SER A 75 -4.89 28.86 13.40
C SER A 75 -4.85 27.39 12.95
N PHE A 76 -3.67 26.81 12.81
CA PHE A 76 -3.50 25.40 12.47
C PHE A 76 -3.87 24.50 13.64
N GLY A 77 -3.43 24.85 14.86
CA GLY A 77 -3.80 24.15 16.08
C GLY A 77 -5.33 24.09 16.26
N ASP A 78 -6.02 25.20 16.06
CA ASP A 78 -7.47 25.28 16.15
C ASP A 78 -8.19 24.52 15.04
N LEU A 79 -7.64 24.51 13.83
CA LEU A 79 -8.16 23.72 12.71
C LEU A 79 -8.08 22.22 13.03
N VAL A 80 -6.93 21.74 13.50
CA VAL A 80 -6.71 20.35 13.92
C VAL A 80 -7.69 19.96 15.04
N LYS A 81 -7.85 20.81 16.07
CA LYS A 81 -8.83 20.62 17.16
C LYS A 81 -10.25 20.51 16.61
N ARG A 82 -10.62 21.39 15.68
CA ARG A 82 -11.99 21.48 15.12
C ARG A 82 -12.33 20.28 14.24
N VAL A 83 -11.43 19.88 13.35
CA VAL A 83 -11.62 18.72 12.45
C VAL A 83 -11.79 17.45 13.25
N TRP A 84 -11.03 17.30 14.34
CA TRP A 84 -11.16 16.17 15.23
C TRP A 84 -12.46 16.18 16.06
N LYS A 85 -12.84 17.33 16.62
CA LYS A 85 -14.06 17.47 17.46
C LYS A 85 -15.38 17.47 16.67
N SER A 86 -15.38 17.86 15.39
CA SER A 86 -16.61 18.00 14.60
C SER A 86 -16.39 17.73 13.10
N PRO A 87 -16.26 16.45 12.71
CA PRO A 87 -15.96 16.04 11.34
C PRO A 87 -17.07 16.40 10.33
N LYS A 88 -18.31 16.55 10.79
CA LYS A 88 -19.52 16.68 9.94
C LYS A 88 -19.95 18.12 9.60
N LYS A 89 -19.22 19.16 10.03
CA LYS A 89 -19.69 20.58 9.93
C LYS A 89 -18.72 21.58 9.29
N LEU A 90 -17.63 21.16 8.65
CA LEU A 90 -16.78 22.11 7.93
C LEU A 90 -17.38 22.46 6.55
N LYS A 91 -18.26 23.46 6.47
CA LYS A 91 -18.47 24.22 5.23
C LYS A 91 -17.26 25.14 5.07
N LEU A 92 -16.36 24.78 4.15
CA LEU A 92 -15.21 25.61 3.78
C LEU A 92 -15.71 26.95 3.21
N PRO A 93 -15.14 28.12 3.60
CA PRO A 93 -15.56 29.40 3.07
C PRO A 93 -14.92 29.61 1.69
N PHE A 94 -15.72 29.64 0.63
CA PHE A 94 -15.21 29.93 -0.72
C PHE A 94 -16.11 30.98 -1.40
N SER A 95 -15.51 32.10 -1.83
CA SER A 95 -16.11 33.25 -2.52
C SER A 95 -15.82 33.21 -4.03
N GLY A 96 -16.43 34.08 -4.85
CA GLY A 96 -16.51 33.95 -6.32
C GLY A 96 -15.21 33.73 -7.13
N ALA A 97 -14.03 34.11 -6.62
CA ALA A 97 -12.73 33.77 -7.23
C ALA A 97 -12.39 32.26 -7.13
N ASP A 98 -13.03 31.58 -6.17
CA ASP A 98 -12.89 30.15 -5.93
C ASP A 98 -13.64 29.29 -6.96
N LYS A 99 -14.48 29.84 -7.85
CA LYS A 99 -15.05 29.01 -8.93
C LYS A 99 -14.01 28.58 -9.94
N GLN A 100 -13.00 29.41 -10.23
CA GLN A 100 -11.88 29.02 -11.11
C GLN A 100 -10.87 28.12 -10.38
N ALA A 101 -10.63 28.35 -9.09
CA ALA A 101 -9.85 27.42 -8.27
C ALA A 101 -10.57 26.09 -8.05
N ILE A 102 -11.91 26.07 -7.95
CA ILE A 102 -12.73 24.87 -7.92
C ILE A 102 -12.74 24.22 -9.29
N ILE A 103 -12.83 24.94 -10.42
CA ILE A 103 -12.71 24.31 -11.75
C ILE A 103 -11.31 23.69 -11.91
N HIS A 104 -10.26 24.37 -11.49
CA HIS A 104 -8.88 23.85 -11.51
C HIS A 104 -8.69 22.69 -10.52
N LEU A 105 -9.24 22.76 -9.30
CA LEU A 105 -9.24 21.66 -8.32
C LEU A 105 -10.17 20.52 -8.74
N THR A 106 -11.23 20.77 -9.51
CA THR A 106 -12.14 19.77 -10.07
C THR A 106 -11.54 19.16 -11.34
N GLU A 107 -10.69 19.87 -12.07
CA GLU A 107 -9.85 19.35 -13.15
C GLU A 107 -8.67 18.53 -12.60
N ILE A 108 -8.01 19.00 -11.53
CA ILE A 108 -7.01 18.24 -10.76
C ILE A 108 -7.66 17.02 -10.08
N GLN A 109 -8.88 17.14 -9.55
CA GLN A 109 -9.63 16.02 -8.99
C GLN A 109 -10.22 15.10 -10.07
N LYS A 110 -10.53 15.59 -11.27
CA LYS A 110 -10.84 14.79 -12.46
C LYS A 110 -9.61 14.05 -12.98
N GLN A 111 -8.41 14.53 -12.66
CA GLN A 111 -7.15 13.81 -12.83
C GLN A 111 -6.77 12.97 -11.59
N ARG A 112 -7.71 12.57 -10.72
CA ARG A 112 -7.42 11.58 -9.68
C ARG A 112 -7.18 10.23 -10.32
N GLY A 113 -5.95 9.75 -10.23
CA GLY A 113 -5.68 8.34 -10.46
C GLY A 113 -6.50 7.50 -9.49
N SER A 114 -7.15 6.46 -10.00
CA SER A 114 -7.90 5.51 -9.20
C SER A 114 -7.00 4.41 -8.66
N TYR A 115 -7.40 3.76 -7.58
CA TYR A 115 -6.81 2.49 -7.18
C TYR A 115 -7.90 1.45 -6.93
N LYS A 116 -7.55 0.17 -7.10
CA LYS A 116 -8.47 -0.95 -6.83
C LYS A 116 -7.66 -2.17 -6.38
N GLN A 117 -8.13 -2.83 -5.32
CA GLN A 117 -7.73 -4.20 -5.03
C GLN A 117 -8.42 -5.15 -6.01
N ILE A 118 -7.64 -6.02 -6.64
CA ILE A 118 -8.15 -7.10 -7.47
C ILE A 118 -7.78 -8.45 -6.86
N SER A 119 -8.61 -9.45 -7.12
CA SER A 119 -8.33 -10.85 -6.81
C SER A 119 -7.41 -11.47 -7.85
N VAL A 120 -6.79 -12.61 -7.51
CA VAL A 120 -6.01 -13.40 -8.47
C VAL A 120 -6.88 -13.88 -9.65
N ASP A 121 -8.16 -14.15 -9.41
CA ASP A 121 -9.14 -14.61 -10.42
C ASP A 121 -9.49 -13.54 -11.47
N GLU A 122 -9.18 -12.27 -11.21
CA GLU A 122 -9.33 -11.15 -12.15
C GLU A 122 -8.11 -10.97 -13.08
N ILE A 123 -7.04 -11.75 -12.93
CA ILE A 123 -5.82 -11.64 -13.73
C ILE A 123 -5.81 -12.72 -14.82
N ASP A 124 -5.98 -12.33 -16.09
CA ASP A 124 -6.03 -13.27 -17.22
C ASP A 124 -4.77 -14.15 -17.33
N SER A 125 -3.60 -13.61 -16.94
CA SER A 125 -2.35 -14.38 -16.89
C SER A 125 -2.39 -15.57 -15.93
N PHE A 126 -3.37 -15.61 -15.02
CA PHE A 126 -3.61 -16.70 -14.07
C PHE A 126 -4.94 -17.40 -14.32
N GLU A 127 -5.55 -17.28 -15.51
CA GLU A 127 -6.89 -17.79 -15.79
C GLU A 127 -7.08 -19.29 -15.49
N ALA A 128 -6.04 -20.12 -15.62
CA ALA A 128 -6.13 -21.55 -15.33
C ALA A 128 -6.46 -21.87 -13.85
N ILE A 129 -6.33 -20.90 -12.92
CA ILE A 129 -6.70 -21.11 -11.51
C ILE A 129 -8.20 -21.35 -11.29
N LYS A 130 -9.03 -20.98 -12.28
CA LYS A 130 -10.48 -21.22 -12.24
C LYS A 130 -10.80 -22.72 -12.16
N ASP A 131 -9.90 -23.57 -12.68
CA ASP A 131 -10.01 -25.03 -12.64
C ASP A 131 -9.53 -25.64 -11.30
N VAL A 132 -8.95 -24.82 -10.41
CA VAL A 132 -8.43 -25.26 -9.11
C VAL A 132 -9.15 -24.52 -7.97
N PRO A 133 -10.27 -25.07 -7.46
CA PRO A 133 -10.95 -24.53 -6.29
C PRO A 133 -10.04 -24.46 -5.06
N ALA A 134 -10.17 -23.40 -4.26
CA ALA A 134 -9.40 -23.20 -3.02
C ALA A 134 -9.51 -24.39 -2.04
N GLY A 135 -10.67 -25.07 -2.01
CA GLY A 135 -10.89 -26.25 -1.15
C GLY A 135 -9.97 -27.44 -1.46
N ILE A 136 -9.48 -27.57 -2.69
CA ILE A 136 -8.54 -28.64 -3.09
C ILE A 136 -7.17 -28.42 -2.45
N VAL A 137 -6.73 -27.17 -2.38
CA VAL A 137 -5.37 -26.80 -1.94
C VAL A 137 -5.30 -26.20 -0.55
N GLY A 138 -6.44 -25.95 0.10
CA GLY A 138 -6.52 -25.26 1.40
C GLY A 138 -5.76 -25.93 2.55
N LYS A 139 -5.39 -27.21 2.41
CA LYS A 139 -4.58 -27.97 3.37
C LYS A 139 -3.09 -28.09 3.01
N LEU A 140 -2.66 -27.51 1.88
CA LEU A 140 -1.27 -27.63 1.40
C LEU A 140 -0.33 -26.61 2.05
N GLY A 141 -0.85 -25.61 2.75
CA GLY A 141 -0.07 -24.51 3.33
C GLY A 141 0.47 -24.80 4.75
N PRO A 142 1.60 -24.16 5.14
CA PRO A 142 2.43 -23.28 4.32
C PRO A 142 3.26 -24.07 3.30
N LEU A 143 3.41 -23.54 2.08
CA LEU A 143 4.15 -24.22 1.02
C LEU A 143 5.66 -24.13 1.25
N GLU A 144 6.37 -25.24 1.04
CA GLU A 144 7.83 -25.32 1.16
C GLU A 144 8.55 -24.97 -0.15
N ILE A 145 8.15 -23.88 -0.81
CA ILE A 145 8.70 -23.45 -2.10
C ILE A 145 9.62 -22.26 -1.89
N LYS A 146 10.90 -22.37 -2.27
CA LYS A 146 11.89 -21.30 -2.12
C LYS A 146 11.54 -20.08 -2.99
N GLU A 147 11.95 -18.89 -2.54
CA GLU A 147 11.67 -17.61 -3.21
C GLU A 147 12.17 -17.58 -4.66
N ASP A 148 13.38 -18.07 -4.92
CA ASP A 148 13.93 -18.17 -6.28
C ASP A 148 13.04 -19.06 -7.19
N GLN A 149 12.54 -20.18 -6.64
CA GLN A 149 11.67 -21.08 -7.38
C GLN A 149 10.30 -20.45 -7.69
N ILE A 150 9.75 -19.71 -6.72
CA ILE A 150 8.52 -18.91 -6.88
C ILE A 150 8.72 -17.89 -8.01
N LYS A 151 9.84 -17.15 -7.97
CA LYS A 151 10.20 -16.15 -8.99
C LYS A 151 10.30 -16.78 -10.38
N THR A 152 11.00 -17.91 -10.51
CA THR A 152 11.08 -18.66 -11.77
C THR A 152 9.71 -19.11 -12.27
N TRP A 153 8.87 -19.70 -11.42
CA TRP A 153 7.56 -20.19 -11.84
C TRP A 153 6.62 -19.06 -12.24
N PHE A 154 6.58 -17.94 -11.50
CA PHE A 154 5.81 -16.78 -11.93
C PHE A 154 6.30 -16.23 -13.26
N ALA A 155 7.62 -16.12 -13.47
CA ALA A 155 8.20 -15.69 -14.73
C ALA A 155 7.78 -16.61 -15.89
N GLU A 156 7.86 -17.93 -15.71
CA GLU A 156 7.40 -18.90 -16.72
C GLU A 156 5.90 -18.78 -17.03
N ILE A 157 5.06 -18.68 -15.99
CA ILE A 157 3.59 -18.58 -16.13
C ILE A 157 3.18 -17.32 -16.90
N ILE A 158 3.79 -16.17 -16.58
CA ILE A 158 3.50 -14.90 -17.28
C ILE A 158 4.27 -14.78 -18.61
N GLY A 159 5.10 -15.78 -18.93
CA GLY A 159 5.92 -15.82 -20.14
C GLY A 159 7.04 -14.77 -20.17
N GLU A 160 7.60 -14.40 -19.03
CA GLU A 160 8.74 -13.48 -18.88
C GLU A 160 10.07 -14.23 -19.14
N PRO A 161 10.75 -13.98 -20.27
CA PRO A 161 12.01 -14.66 -20.60
C PRO A 161 13.21 -14.13 -19.80
N PHE A 162 13.12 -12.93 -19.21
CA PHE A 162 14.23 -12.29 -18.54
C PHE A 162 13.96 -12.11 -17.05
N THR A 163 14.53 -13.00 -16.23
CA THR A 163 14.58 -12.81 -14.77
C THR A 163 15.85 -12.05 -14.40
N GLN A 164 15.69 -10.88 -13.79
CA GLN A 164 16.83 -10.09 -13.30
C GLN A 164 17.51 -10.81 -12.12
N LYS A 165 18.85 -10.79 -12.12
CA LYS A 165 19.67 -11.35 -11.03
C LYS A 165 19.61 -10.44 -9.80
N ASP A 166 19.37 -11.06 -8.64
CA ASP A 166 19.19 -10.37 -7.37
C ASP A 166 20.41 -9.50 -7.01
N TRP A 167 20.19 -8.22 -6.72
CA TRP A 167 21.19 -7.34 -6.10
C TRP A 167 20.60 -6.55 -4.92
N GLY A 168 21.43 -6.20 -3.94
CA GLY A 168 21.00 -5.75 -2.60
C GLY A 168 20.19 -4.44 -2.51
N GLY A 169 19.88 -3.80 -3.64
CA GLY A 169 19.06 -2.58 -3.74
C GLY A 169 17.72 -2.76 -4.44
N GLU A 170 17.28 -4.00 -4.69
CA GLU A 170 16.07 -4.24 -5.47
C GLU A 170 14.81 -3.64 -4.85
N LEU A 171 14.03 -2.99 -5.72
CA LEU A 171 12.74 -2.40 -5.37
C LEU A 171 11.61 -3.46 -5.35
N ARG A 172 11.83 -4.59 -6.03
CA ARG A 172 10.84 -5.64 -6.35
C ARG A 172 11.59 -6.91 -6.76
N ASP A 173 11.00 -8.07 -6.52
CA ASP A 173 11.63 -9.37 -6.80
C ASP A 173 11.45 -9.76 -8.28
N LEU A 174 10.33 -9.38 -8.90
CA LEU A 174 10.07 -9.56 -10.33
C LEU A 174 9.37 -8.33 -10.91
N TYR A 175 9.66 -8.03 -12.16
CA TYR A 175 8.91 -7.06 -12.95
C TYR A 175 8.67 -7.59 -14.34
N SER A 176 7.46 -7.38 -14.84
CA SER A 176 7.09 -7.77 -16.19
C SER A 176 6.06 -6.80 -16.76
N ASN A 177 6.11 -6.62 -18.08
CA ASN A 177 5.06 -5.98 -18.85
C ASN A 177 4.12 -6.98 -19.54
N ARG A 178 4.22 -8.27 -19.19
CA ARG A 178 3.49 -9.37 -19.88
C ARG A 178 2.22 -9.82 -19.17
N VAL A 179 2.06 -9.45 -17.89
CA VAL A 179 0.84 -9.75 -17.13
C VAL A 179 -0.37 -9.12 -17.83
N LYS A 180 -1.45 -9.88 -17.99
CA LYS A 180 -2.68 -9.44 -18.67
C LYS A 180 -3.86 -9.31 -17.72
N ILE A 181 -4.63 -8.24 -17.89
CA ILE A 181 -5.93 -8.01 -17.26
C ILE A 181 -6.87 -7.45 -18.32
N GLY A 182 -8.03 -8.08 -18.52
CA GLY A 182 -9.00 -7.66 -19.54
C GLY A 182 -8.40 -7.66 -20.97
N GLY A 183 -7.55 -8.64 -21.28
CA GLY A 183 -6.84 -8.81 -22.54
C GLY A 183 -5.64 -7.88 -22.74
N LYS A 184 -5.40 -6.93 -21.84
CA LYS A 184 -4.36 -5.90 -21.98
C LYS A 184 -3.17 -6.17 -21.08
N ARG A 185 -1.97 -5.92 -21.61
CA ARG A 185 -0.72 -5.98 -20.85
C ARG A 185 -0.65 -4.85 -19.81
N VAL A 186 -0.37 -5.21 -18.56
CA VAL A 186 -0.25 -4.29 -17.43
C VAL A 186 1.16 -4.41 -16.84
N PRO A 187 1.95 -3.32 -16.80
CA PRO A 187 3.23 -3.30 -16.10
C PRO A 187 3.07 -3.69 -14.63
N THR A 188 3.75 -4.75 -14.21
CA THR A 188 3.52 -5.38 -12.92
C THR A 188 4.82 -5.52 -12.15
N ALA A 189 4.80 -5.14 -10.87
CA ALA A 189 5.87 -5.40 -9.91
C ALA A 189 5.40 -6.44 -8.89
N PHE A 190 6.29 -7.38 -8.57
CA PHE A 190 6.04 -8.44 -7.61
C PHE A 190 6.96 -8.31 -6.40
N LEU A 191 6.40 -8.53 -5.23
CA LEU A 191 7.11 -8.89 -4.00
C LEU A 191 6.76 -10.34 -3.69
N LEU A 192 7.74 -11.23 -3.72
CA LEU A 192 7.63 -12.67 -3.57
C LEU A 192 8.29 -13.07 -2.26
N LYS A 193 7.62 -13.89 -1.45
CA LYS A 193 8.17 -14.34 -0.17
C LYS A 193 7.98 -15.84 -0.02
N GLY A 194 9.11 -16.54 0.13
CA GLY A 194 9.15 -17.97 0.42
C GLY A 194 9.11 -18.28 1.94
N PRO A 195 9.37 -19.55 2.33
CA PRO A 195 9.27 -20.03 3.71
C PRO A 195 10.33 -19.47 4.66
N GLY A 196 11.28 -18.65 4.16
CA GLY A 196 12.24 -17.93 4.99
C GLY A 196 11.57 -17.00 6.02
N VAL A 197 10.35 -16.53 5.73
CA VAL A 197 9.50 -15.83 6.70
C VAL A 197 8.63 -16.86 7.44
N LYS A 198 8.95 -17.14 8.71
CA LYS A 198 8.22 -18.15 9.51
C LYS A 198 6.83 -17.68 9.97
N GLY A 199 5.74 -18.39 9.69
CA GLY A 199 4.41 -18.02 10.21
C GLY A 199 3.71 -16.95 9.35
N THR A 200 2.98 -16.02 9.96
CA THR A 200 2.19 -15.02 9.20
C THR A 200 3.06 -13.88 8.68
N LEU A 201 2.91 -13.51 7.40
CA LEU A 201 3.58 -12.35 6.81
C LEU A 201 2.88 -11.04 7.22
N THR A 202 3.62 -10.17 7.89
CA THR A 202 3.19 -8.81 8.29
C THR A 202 4.06 -7.79 7.56
N ALA A 203 3.64 -6.52 7.48
CA ALA A 203 4.43 -5.44 6.88
C ALA A 203 5.88 -5.37 7.43
N ALA A 204 6.04 -5.46 8.75
CA ALA A 204 7.34 -5.47 9.42
C ALA A 204 8.27 -6.64 9.03
N ARG A 205 7.72 -7.69 8.41
CA ARG A 205 8.45 -8.91 8.01
C ARG A 205 8.71 -8.98 6.51
N CYS A 206 8.18 -8.02 5.75
CA CYS A 206 8.54 -7.76 4.37
C CYS A 206 9.87 -7.01 4.30
N GLY A 207 10.95 -7.58 4.83
CA GLY A 207 12.30 -7.04 4.70
C GLY A 207 12.93 -6.52 5.99
N LYS A 208 14.25 -6.29 5.94
CA LYS A 208 15.10 -5.98 7.10
C LYS A 208 14.68 -4.72 7.87
N ASN A 209 14.04 -3.77 7.18
CA ASN A 209 13.56 -2.49 7.74
C ASN A 209 12.03 -2.29 7.57
N GLY A 210 11.28 -3.32 7.15
CA GLY A 210 9.83 -3.21 6.91
C GLY A 210 9.43 -2.31 5.73
N ASP A 211 10.37 -1.95 4.86
CA ASP A 211 10.19 -0.94 3.80
C ASP A 211 9.96 -1.54 2.41
N GLN A 212 9.90 -2.87 2.24
CA GLN A 212 9.73 -3.48 0.91
C GLN A 212 8.39 -3.11 0.25
N ILE A 213 7.31 -2.88 1.00
CA ILE A 213 6.03 -2.46 0.42
C ILE A 213 6.16 -1.06 -0.20
N LEU A 214 6.78 -0.13 0.53
CA LEU A 214 7.05 1.20 0.02
C LEU A 214 7.96 1.15 -1.21
N ARG A 215 8.99 0.30 -1.21
CA ARG A 215 9.89 0.11 -2.35
C ARG A 215 9.17 -0.47 -3.57
N LEU A 216 8.31 -1.47 -3.35
CA LEU A 216 7.48 -2.10 -4.37
C LEU A 216 6.61 -1.06 -5.06
N VAL A 217 5.89 -0.25 -4.27
CA VAL A 217 4.96 0.76 -4.77
C VAL A 217 5.69 1.94 -5.44
N LYS A 218 6.93 2.24 -5.02
CA LYS A 218 7.84 3.19 -5.69
C LYS A 218 8.43 2.68 -7.01
N ALA A 219 8.11 1.45 -7.45
CA ALA A 219 8.42 1.01 -8.80
C ALA A 219 7.59 1.81 -9.83
N TYR A 220 8.00 3.04 -10.14
CA TYR A 220 7.19 4.03 -10.88
C TYR A 220 6.70 3.58 -12.27
N SER A 221 7.33 2.57 -12.86
CA SER A 221 6.94 1.96 -14.14
C SER A 221 5.79 0.96 -14.01
N ALA A 222 5.49 0.46 -12.82
CA ALA A 222 4.42 -0.49 -12.57
C ALA A 222 3.05 0.20 -12.42
N ARG A 223 2.00 -0.55 -12.77
CA ARG A 223 0.59 -0.20 -12.60
C ARG A 223 -0.17 -1.25 -11.80
N LEU A 224 0.35 -2.46 -11.70
CA LEU A 224 -0.13 -3.53 -10.82
C LEU A 224 0.98 -3.89 -9.83
N PHE A 225 0.64 -3.96 -8.54
CA PHE A 225 1.53 -4.37 -7.47
C PHE A 225 1.03 -5.68 -6.87
N ILE A 226 1.84 -6.72 -6.93
CA ILE A 226 1.50 -8.04 -6.41
C ILE A 226 2.37 -8.34 -5.19
N VAL A 227 1.75 -8.66 -4.06
CA VAL A 227 2.44 -9.22 -2.91
C VAL A 227 2.04 -10.68 -2.77
N GLN A 228 3.03 -11.57 -2.81
CA GLN A 228 2.84 -13.00 -2.70
C GLN A 228 3.57 -13.56 -1.47
N PHE A 229 2.92 -14.51 -0.80
CA PHE A 229 3.53 -15.30 0.27
C PHE A 229 3.04 -16.75 0.27
N VAL A 230 3.92 -17.69 0.56
CA VAL A 230 3.61 -19.15 0.63
C VAL A 230 2.71 -19.57 1.80
N GLY A 231 2.39 -18.65 2.71
CA GLY A 231 1.60 -18.92 3.91
C GLY A 231 0.53 -17.86 4.14
N LYS A 232 0.13 -17.68 5.40
CA LYS A 232 -0.89 -16.70 5.78
C LYS A 232 -0.35 -15.27 5.69
N ILE A 233 -1.13 -14.36 5.12
CA ILE A 233 -0.85 -12.92 5.11
C ILE A 233 -1.69 -12.22 6.17
N HIS A 234 -1.08 -11.32 6.92
CA HIS A 234 -1.76 -10.55 7.97
C HIS A 234 -2.51 -9.35 7.36
N PRO A 235 -3.71 -8.98 7.85
CA PRO A 235 -4.47 -7.82 7.35
C PRO A 235 -3.68 -6.51 7.32
N ASN A 236 -2.90 -6.21 8.37
CA ASN A 236 -2.01 -5.04 8.41
C ASN A 236 -1.08 -4.91 7.16
N LEU A 237 -0.64 -6.01 6.56
CA LEU A 237 0.13 -5.92 5.31
C LEU A 237 -0.72 -5.37 4.16
N ILE A 238 -1.97 -5.81 4.07
CA ILE A 238 -2.94 -5.40 3.05
C ILE A 238 -3.26 -3.91 3.24
N ASP A 239 -3.56 -3.50 4.47
CA ASP A 239 -3.83 -2.10 4.82
C ASP A 239 -2.64 -1.19 4.46
N THR A 240 -1.42 -1.64 4.75
CA THR A 240 -0.19 -0.89 4.43
C THR A 240 0.02 -0.78 2.91
N LEU A 241 -0.19 -1.88 2.16
CA LEU A 241 -0.09 -1.88 0.71
C LEU A 241 -1.13 -0.96 0.07
N GLU A 242 -2.39 -1.03 0.52
CA GLU A 242 -3.48 -0.18 0.06
C GLU A 242 -3.16 1.29 0.29
N ALA A 243 -2.70 1.66 1.50
CA ALA A 243 -2.34 3.03 1.83
C ALA A 243 -1.26 3.59 0.89
N HIS A 244 -0.21 2.81 0.60
CA HIS A 244 0.84 3.25 -0.33
C HIS A 244 0.36 3.35 -1.78
N VAL A 245 -0.45 2.40 -2.25
CA VAL A 245 -0.98 2.44 -3.62
C VAL A 245 -1.97 3.60 -3.78
N ALA A 246 -2.81 3.85 -2.78
CA ALA A 246 -3.73 4.98 -2.75
C ALA A 246 -2.97 6.31 -2.73
N TYR A 247 -1.84 6.39 -2.02
CA TYR A 247 -0.98 7.56 -2.04
C TYR A 247 -0.38 7.79 -3.44
N GLU A 248 0.18 6.76 -4.07
CA GLU A 248 0.77 6.88 -5.41
C GLU A 248 -0.27 7.16 -6.50
N SER A 249 -1.51 6.67 -6.37
CA SER A 249 -2.56 6.92 -7.36
C SER A 249 -2.93 8.40 -7.44
N ARG A 250 -2.72 9.17 -6.36
CA ARG A 250 -2.93 10.63 -6.34
C ARG A 250 -2.08 11.36 -7.39
N LYS A 251 -1.02 10.74 -7.90
CA LYS A 251 -0.18 11.25 -9.00
C LYS A 251 -0.82 11.04 -10.40
N GLY A 252 -2.13 10.83 -10.48
CA GLY A 252 -2.88 10.71 -11.73
C GLY A 252 -2.84 9.32 -12.37
N LYS A 253 -2.34 8.29 -11.69
CA LYS A 253 -2.23 6.93 -12.23
C LYS A 253 -3.39 6.04 -11.77
N GLN A 254 -3.98 5.27 -12.68
CA GLN A 254 -4.82 4.14 -12.29
C GLN A 254 -3.90 2.97 -11.90
N LEU A 255 -3.95 2.59 -10.63
CA LEU A 255 -3.12 1.56 -10.02
C LEU A 255 -3.98 0.40 -9.53
N LEU A 256 -3.42 -0.79 -9.54
CA LEU A 256 -4.05 -2.01 -9.05
C LEU A 256 -3.13 -2.67 -8.04
N PHE A 257 -3.70 -3.40 -7.11
CA PHE A 257 -2.91 -4.28 -6.26
C PHE A 257 -3.60 -5.62 -6.02
N CYS A 258 -2.81 -6.66 -5.82
CA CYS A 258 -3.28 -8.02 -5.57
C CYS A 258 -2.41 -8.64 -4.48
N VAL A 259 -3.05 -9.41 -3.60
CA VAL A 259 -2.40 -10.14 -2.51
C VAL A 259 -2.64 -11.61 -2.75
N ILE A 260 -1.58 -12.40 -2.84
CA ILE A 260 -1.60 -13.83 -3.15
C ILE A 260 -1.06 -14.57 -1.93
N ASP A 261 -1.94 -15.21 -1.16
CA ASP A 261 -1.55 -15.98 0.01
C ASP A 261 -1.10 -17.41 -0.37
N GLY A 262 -0.84 -18.26 0.62
CA GLY A 262 -0.40 -19.63 0.39
C GLY A 262 -1.42 -20.49 -0.35
N VAL A 263 -2.72 -20.23 -0.19
CA VAL A 263 -3.78 -20.96 -0.87
C VAL A 263 -3.78 -20.56 -2.34
N ASP A 264 -3.81 -19.26 -2.64
CA ASP A 264 -3.78 -18.79 -4.04
C ASP A 264 -2.47 -19.13 -4.74
N THR A 265 -1.34 -19.08 -4.02
CA THR A 265 -0.05 -19.57 -4.53
C THR A 265 -0.14 -21.04 -4.96
N ALA A 266 -0.76 -21.89 -4.14
CA ALA A 266 -0.95 -23.30 -4.46
C ALA A 266 -1.89 -23.49 -5.65
N ARG A 267 -2.98 -22.71 -5.73
CA ARG A 267 -3.92 -22.74 -6.87
C ARG A 267 -3.20 -22.44 -8.17
N ILE A 268 -2.43 -21.34 -8.21
CA ILE A 268 -1.63 -20.94 -9.38
C ILE A 268 -0.67 -22.05 -9.78
N PHE A 269 0.18 -22.50 -8.86
CA PHE A 269 1.22 -23.46 -9.23
C PHE A 269 0.67 -24.82 -9.60
N LEU A 270 -0.44 -25.26 -9.01
CA LEU A 270 -1.10 -26.50 -9.40
C LEU A 270 -1.74 -26.38 -10.79
N ALA A 271 -2.47 -25.29 -11.06
CA ALA A 271 -3.14 -25.05 -12.34
C ALA A 271 -2.16 -25.03 -13.53
N TYR A 272 -0.95 -24.52 -13.32
CA TYR A 272 0.09 -24.44 -14.35
C TYR A 272 1.11 -25.60 -14.30
N GLY A 273 0.80 -26.67 -13.57
CA GLY A 273 1.63 -27.88 -13.52
C GLY A 273 3.02 -27.68 -12.90
N LYS A 274 3.22 -26.60 -12.13
CA LYS A 274 4.47 -26.29 -11.44
C LYS A 274 4.64 -27.08 -10.15
N MET A 275 3.53 -27.48 -9.54
CA MET A 275 3.51 -28.43 -8.42
C MET A 275 2.58 -29.60 -8.72
N GLY A 276 2.95 -30.79 -8.27
CA GLY A 276 2.06 -31.95 -8.26
C GLY A 276 1.22 -31.99 -6.98
N MET A 277 0.04 -32.62 -7.04
CA MET A 277 -0.68 -33.01 -5.82
C MET A 277 0.10 -34.12 -5.10
N ARG A 278 0.94 -33.77 -4.13
CA ARG A 278 1.39 -34.79 -3.17
C ARG A 278 0.22 -35.11 -2.25
N VAL A 279 -0.44 -36.24 -2.51
CA VAL A 279 -1.32 -36.87 -1.52
C VAL A 279 -0.46 -37.10 -0.27
N PRO A 280 -0.84 -36.59 0.91
CA PRO A 280 -0.09 -36.83 2.12
C PRO A 280 -0.01 -38.35 2.31
N LYS A 281 1.22 -38.89 2.37
CA LYS A 281 1.43 -40.26 2.83
C LYS A 281 0.91 -40.32 4.26
N ASN A 282 -0.24 -40.94 4.46
CA ASN A 282 -0.67 -41.37 5.78
C ASN A 282 0.48 -42.19 6.37
N ARG A 283 1.14 -41.66 7.39
CA ARG A 283 2.03 -42.46 8.22
C ARG A 283 1.11 -43.36 9.04
N HIS A 284 1.04 -44.64 8.66
CA HIS A 284 0.59 -45.72 9.52
C HIS A 284 1.57 -45.90 10.68
#